data_AF-A0A920SC87-F1
#
_entry.id   AF-A0A920SC87-F1
#
_cell.length_a   1.000
_cell.length_b   1.000
_cell.length_c   1.000
_cell.angle_alpha   90.00
_cell.angle_beta   90.00
_cell.angle_gamma   90.00
#
_symmetry.space_group_name_H-M   'P 1'
#
loop_
_entity.id
_entity.type
_entity.pdbx_description
1 polymer ?
#
loop_
_entity_poly.entity_id
_entity_poly.type
_entity_poly.pdbx_seq_one_letter_code
_entity_poly.pdbx_strand_id
1 'polypeptide(L)' 'MPFAPSLCTDELLIKCKQLADRYDTGLTLHYNNSSDYVESSVTEFGLRPTQYLEKLGILGENVTLSTC' A
#
# COMPACT_ATOMS: atom_id res chain seq x y z
N MET A 1 -1.38 -7.00 -10.96
CA MET A 1 -0.55 -6.09 -10.16
C MET A 1 -1.45 -4.96 -9.67
N PRO A 2 -1.58 -4.74 -8.35
CA PRO A 2 -2.31 -3.58 -7.83
C PRO A 2 -1.61 -2.30 -8.31
N PHE A 3 -2.37 -1.32 -8.80
CA PHE A 3 -1.78 -0.08 -9.33
C PHE A 3 -1.38 0.87 -8.20
N ALA A 4 -2.35 1.32 -7.39
CA ALA A 4 -2.15 2.22 -6.27
C ALA A 4 -2.94 1.73 -5.05
N PRO A 5 -2.47 1.97 -3.82
CA PRO A 5 -3.17 1.51 -2.63
C PRO A 5 -4.56 2.13 -2.45
N SER A 6 -4.74 3.39 -2.90
CA SER A 6 -6.04 4.08 -2.90
C SER A 6 -7.10 3.48 -3.83
N LEU A 7 -6.70 2.61 -4.76
CA LEU A 7 -7.59 2.00 -5.76
C LEU A 7 -7.81 0.50 -5.52
N CYS A 8 -7.27 -0.04 -4.43
CA CYS A 8 -7.34 -1.44 -4.09
C CYS A 8 -8.01 -1.63 -2.74
N THR A 9 -8.76 -2.71 -2.58
CA THR A 9 -9.22 -3.12 -1.26
C THR A 9 -8.04 -3.63 -0.42
N ASP A 10 -8.16 -3.55 0.91
CA ASP A 10 -7.18 -4.13 1.82
C ASP A 10 -6.93 -5.61 1.53
N GLU A 11 -8.00 -6.38 1.26
CA GLU A 11 -7.90 -7.80 0.94
C GLU A 11 -7.01 -8.02 -0.29
N LEU A 12 -7.20 -7.24 -1.36
CA LEU A 12 -6.40 -7.36 -2.56
C LEU A 12 -4.92 -7.05 -2.27
N LEU A 13 -4.65 -5.98 -1.53
CA LEU A 13 -3.28 -5.60 -1.16
C LEU A 13 -2.61 -6.70 -0.32
N ILE A 14 -3.32 -7.23 0.67
CA ILE A 14 -2.82 -8.30 1.55
C ILE A 14 -2.54 -9.56 0.74
N LYS A 15 -3.45 -9.97 -0.15
CA LYS A 15 -3.24 -11.16 -1.00
C LYS A 15 -2.08 -10.97 -1.97
N CYS A 16 -1.91 -9.77 -2.53
CA CYS A 16 -0.75 -9.47 -3.37
C CYS A 16 0.57 -9.53 -2.58
N LYS A 17 0.62 -9.00 -1.35
CA LYS A 17 1.79 -9.12 -0.47
C LYS A 17 2.10 -10.58 -0.13
N GLN A 18 1.08 -11.36 0.23
CA GLN A 18 1.24 -12.79 0.51
C GLN A 18 1.79 -13.58 -0.68
N LEU A 19 1.38 -13.22 -1.91
CA LEU A 19 1.94 -13.82 -3.13
C LEU A 19 3.38 -13.37 -3.35
N ALA A 20 3.68 -12.08 -3.18
CA ALA A 20 5.05 -11.56 -3.32
C ALA A 20 6.02 -12.28 -2.38
N ASP A 21 5.61 -12.47 -1.13
CA ASP A 21 6.40 -13.18 -0.11
C ASP A 21 6.55 -14.67 -0.43
N ARG A 22 5.46 -15.31 -0.88
CA ARG A 22 5.46 -16.74 -1.23
C ARG A 22 6.43 -17.07 -2.37
N TYR A 23 6.53 -16.17 -3.34
CA TYR A 23 7.32 -16.38 -4.55
C TYR A 23 8.67 -15.65 -4.53
N ASP A 24 9.06 -15.08 -3.38
CA ASP A 24 10.30 -14.32 -3.21
C ASP A 24 10.48 -13.25 -4.31
N THR A 25 9.41 -12.49 -4.53
CA THR A 25 9.37 -11.44 -5.55
C THR A 25 8.96 -10.09 -4.96
N GLY A 26 9.12 -9.04 -5.75
CA GLY A 26 8.81 -7.67 -5.35
C GLY A 26 7.35 -7.28 -5.57
N LEU A 27 6.86 -6.37 -4.73
CA LEU A 27 5.59 -5.67 -4.93
C LEU A 27 5.88 -4.19 -5.18
N THR A 28 5.46 -3.63 -6.32
CA THR A 28 5.55 -2.19 -6.58
C THR A 28 4.17 -1.57 -6.57
N LEU A 29 4.00 -0.47 -5.84
CA LEU A 29 2.76 0.29 -5.75
C LEU A 29 3.02 1.74 -6.17
N HIS A 30 2.18 2.27 -7.05
CA HIS A 30 2.15 3.68 -7.39
C HIS A 30 1.62 4.46 -6.18
N TYR A 31 2.52 5.12 -5.47
CA TYR A 31 2.23 5.85 -4.25
C TYR A 31 2.13 7.33 -4.58
N ASN A 32 0.89 7.81 -4.81
CA ASN A 32 0.63 9.22 -5.03
C ASN A 32 0.36 9.90 -3.68
N ASN A 33 1.35 10.57 -3.12
CA ASN A 33 1.25 11.26 -1.83
C ASN A 33 0.56 12.64 -1.94
N SER A 34 -0.48 12.75 -2.76
CA SER A 34 -1.26 13.99 -2.90
C SER A 34 -1.96 14.37 -1.60
N SER A 35 -2.21 15.68 -1.40
CA SER A 35 -2.96 16.20 -0.25
C SER A 35 -4.29 15.46 -0.06
N ASP A 36 -5.02 15.25 -1.14
CA ASP A 36 -6.34 14.62 -1.13
C ASP A 36 -6.27 13.17 -0.64
N TYR A 37 -5.22 12.42 -1.00
CA TYR A 37 -5.05 11.05 -0.54
C TYR A 37 -4.64 10.99 0.94
N VAL A 38 -3.79 11.93 1.37
CA VAL A 38 -3.41 12.03 2.78
C VAL A 38 -4.63 12.39 3.63
N GLU A 39 -5.43 13.37 3.21
CA GLU A 39 -6.63 13.80 3.93
C GLU A 39 -7.70 12.70 3.96
N SER A 40 -7.94 12.01 2.85
CA SER A 40 -8.90 10.90 2.82
C SER A 40 -8.45 9.75 3.72
N SER A 41 -7.18 9.36 3.68
CA SER A 41 -6.61 8.31 4.55
C SER A 41 -6.72 8.68 6.04
N VAL A 42 -6.42 9.94 6.40
CA VAL A 42 -6.53 10.40 7.78
C VAL A 42 -7.99 10.43 8.22
N THR A 43 -8.91 10.84 7.35
CA THR A 43 -10.34 10.87 7.65
C THR A 43 -10.92 9.48 7.83
N GLU A 44 -10.55 8.52 6.98
CA GLU A 44 -11.11 7.17 6.97
C GLU A 44 -10.46 6.26 8.02
N PHE A 45 -9.13 6.33 8.17
CA PHE A 45 -8.37 5.37 8.98
C PHE A 45 -7.69 5.99 10.20
N GLY A 46 -7.71 7.32 10.34
CA GLY A 46 -7.00 8.04 11.40
C GLY A 46 -5.47 8.02 11.25
N LEU A 47 -4.98 7.54 10.11
CA LEU A 47 -3.56 7.29 9.85
C LEU A 47 -3.15 7.89 8.51
N ARG A 48 -1.89 8.32 8.40
CA ARG A 48 -1.32 8.67 7.09
C ARG A 48 -1.23 7.41 6.22
N PRO A 49 -1.27 7.53 4.88
CA PRO A 49 -1.35 6.33 4.04
C PRO A 49 -0.20 5.35 4.23
N THR A 50 1.04 5.83 4.43
CA THR A 50 2.19 4.95 4.77
C THR A 50 1.97 4.20 6.07
N GLN A 51 1.48 4.86 7.12
CA GLN A 51 1.21 4.24 8.42
C GLN A 51 0.07 3.22 8.33
N TYR A 52 -0.92 3.51 7.47
CA TYR A 52 -1.99 2.57 7.18
C TYR A 52 -1.48 1.31 6.49
N LEU A 53 -0.61 1.45 5.47
CA LEU A 53 0.03 0.32 4.80
C LEU A 53 0.92 -0.52 5.73
N GLU A 54 1.62 0.13 6.66
CA GLU A 54 2.37 -0.55 7.71
C GLU A 54 1.45 -1.36 8.63
N LYS A 55 0.33 -0.77 9.09
CA LYS A 55 -0.68 -1.45 9.91
C LYS A 55 -1.28 -2.67 9.20
N LEU A 56 -1.47 -2.61 7.88
CA LEU A 56 -1.95 -3.73 7.07
C LEU A 56 -0.90 -4.82 6.83
N GLY A 57 0.37 -4.60 7.22
CA GLY A 57 1.47 -5.53 6.98
C GLY A 57 1.94 -5.56 5.52
N ILE A 58 1.65 -4.51 4.74
CA ILE A 58 2.02 -4.43 3.32
C ILE A 58 3.49 -4.04 3.16
N LEU A 59 4.01 -3.15 4.01
CA LEU A 59 5.39 -2.67 3.89
C LEU A 59 6.41 -3.75 4.30
N GLY A 60 7.56 -3.76 3.62
CA GLY A 60 8.65 -4.69 3.86
C GLY A 60 9.79 -4.49 2.85
N GLU A 61 10.89 -5.23 3.00
CA GLU A 61 12.09 -5.08 2.15
C GLU A 61 11.83 -5.36 0.67
N ASN A 62 10.82 -6.19 0.36
CA ASN A 62 10.42 -6.52 -1.00
C ASN A 62 9.35 -5.58 -1.59
N VAL A 63 9.06 -4.45 -0.94
CA VAL A 63 8.02 -3.51 -1.41
C VAL A 63 8.62 -2.17 -1.84
N THR A 64 8.33 -1.77 -3.07
CA THR A 64 8.70 -0.46 -3.63
C THR A 64 7.47 0.44 -3.72
N LEU A 65 7.51 1.57 -3.04
CA LEU A 65 6.54 2.66 -3.25
C LEU A 65 7.11 3.60 -4.32
N SER A 66 6.58 3.51 -5.54
CA SER A 66 7.01 4.39 -6.64
C SER A 66 6.29 5.74 -6.58
N THR A 67 6.87 6.76 -7.20
CA THR A 67 6.31 8.13 -7.32
C THR A 67 6.09 8.90 -6.00
N CYS A 68 6.77 8.48 -4.93
CA CYS A 68 6.81 9.23 -3.66
C CYS A 68 7.43 10.63 -3.84
#